data_AF-A0A931AS40-F1
#
_entry.id   AF-A0A931AS40-F1
#
_cell.length_a   1.000
_cell.length_b   1.000
_cell.length_c   1.000
_cell.angle_alpha   90.00
_cell.angle_beta   90.00
_cell.angle_gamma   90.00
#
_symmetry.space_group_name_H-M   'P 1'
#
loop_
_entity.id
_entity.type
_entity.pdbx_description
1 polymer ?
#
loop_
_entity_poly.entity_id
_entity_poly.type
_entity_poly.pdbx_seq_one_letter_code
_entity_poly.pdbx_strand_id
1 'polypeptide(L)'
;MTRHDTATGDPTPAALESTTATELAPRRADSSRVEIFQMLGWRWDITAAKQITQGRVPEGRIVTEWWAGMLNLIVIDPEHAAVVDLSQPLIVATVPTGGMPIIDGWHRLCKALTIGVEELSAVVLTAEEERACRICGGEEPAEEDLADIENLDEDAEENMVEGDEENLVGSA
;
A
#
# COMPACT_ATOMS: atom_id res chain seq x y z
N MET A 1 -68.00 -24.71 -48.80
CA MET A 1 -68.70 -25.36 -47.66
C MET A 1 -67.66 -26.26 -47.00
N THR A 2 -67.18 -26.11 -45.77
CA THR A 2 -67.58 -25.34 -44.59
C THR A 2 -66.36 -25.39 -43.65
N ARG A 3 -66.00 -24.29 -42.98
CA ARG A 3 -65.04 -24.31 -41.85
C ARG A 3 -65.71 -24.92 -40.62
N HIS A 4 -64.99 -25.67 -39.80
CA HIS A 4 -65.11 -25.84 -38.34
C HIS A 4 -64.05 -26.88 -37.92
N ASP A 5 -63.45 -26.94 -36.74
CA ASP A 5 -63.01 -26.02 -35.69
C ASP A 5 -62.31 -26.94 -34.65
N THR A 6 -61.28 -26.46 -33.94
CA THR A 6 -60.83 -26.81 -32.55
C THR A 6 -60.84 -28.29 -32.03
N ALA A 7 -59.93 -28.81 -31.20
CA ALA A 7 -58.83 -28.31 -30.37
C ALA A 7 -58.07 -29.51 -29.73
N THR A 8 -56.98 -29.20 -29.01
CA THR A 8 -56.53 -29.85 -27.76
C THR A 8 -55.41 -30.91 -27.85
N GLY A 9 -54.22 -30.51 -27.40
CA GLY A 9 -53.12 -31.41 -27.01
C GLY A 9 -51.75 -30.72 -26.96
N ASP A 10 -51.51 -29.89 -25.95
CA ASP A 10 -50.19 -29.36 -25.53
C ASP A 10 -49.34 -30.49 -24.85
N PRO A 11 -48.07 -30.30 -24.40
CA PRO A 11 -46.86 -30.54 -25.17
C PRO A 11 -45.77 -31.34 -24.39
N THR A 12 -44.63 -31.63 -25.06
CA THR A 12 -43.26 -31.76 -24.46
C THR A 12 -42.92 -33.04 -23.63
N PRO A 13 -41.78 -33.70 -23.94
CA PRO A 13 -40.51 -33.42 -23.26
C PRO A 13 -39.35 -33.21 -24.26
N ALA A 14 -38.69 -32.06 -24.25
CA ALA A 14 -37.50 -31.76 -23.45
C ALA A 14 -36.30 -32.65 -23.83
N ALA A 15 -35.51 -32.17 -24.80
CA ALA A 15 -34.18 -32.68 -25.08
C ALA A 15 -33.18 -31.51 -25.14
N LEU A 16 -32.59 -31.26 -23.97
CA LEU A 16 -31.18 -30.90 -23.76
C LEU A 16 -30.58 -29.80 -24.65
N GLU A 17 -30.84 -28.54 -24.30
CA GLU A 17 -29.85 -27.48 -24.51
C GLU A 17 -29.06 -27.28 -23.21
N SER A 18 -27.98 -28.05 -23.08
CA SER A 18 -26.93 -27.80 -22.09
C SER A 18 -25.69 -27.38 -22.85
N THR A 19 -25.46 -26.08 -22.97
CA THR A 19 -24.15 -25.48 -22.73
C THR A 19 -24.39 -24.02 -22.37
N THR A 20 -24.55 -23.79 -21.08
CA THR A 20 -24.32 -22.51 -20.43
C THR A 20 -22.91 -22.06 -20.77
N ALA A 21 -22.78 -21.27 -21.84
CA ALA A 21 -21.69 -20.33 -21.96
C ALA A 21 -21.93 -19.22 -20.93
N THR A 22 -21.62 -19.51 -19.67
CA THR A 22 -21.22 -18.48 -18.72
C THR A 22 -19.86 -17.99 -19.19
N GLU A 23 -19.88 -17.20 -20.27
CA GLU A 23 -18.76 -16.38 -20.65
C GLU A 23 -18.55 -15.42 -19.49
N LEU A 24 -17.40 -15.61 -18.84
CA LEU A 24 -16.87 -14.77 -17.78
C LEU A 24 -16.81 -13.34 -18.28
N ALA A 25 -17.90 -12.60 -18.08
CA ALA A 25 -17.85 -11.16 -18.09
C ALA A 25 -16.67 -10.77 -17.17
N PRO A 26 -15.74 -9.93 -17.62
CA PRO A 26 -14.71 -9.41 -16.74
C PRO A 26 -15.47 -8.82 -15.56
N ARG A 27 -15.22 -9.34 -14.35
CA ARG A 27 -15.70 -8.74 -13.10
C ARG A 27 -15.44 -7.25 -13.27
N ARG A 28 -16.49 -6.45 -13.50
CA ARG A 28 -16.38 -5.00 -13.45
C ARG A 28 -15.69 -4.76 -12.13
N ALA A 29 -14.47 -4.23 -12.18
CA ALA A 29 -13.74 -3.83 -10.98
C ALA A 29 -14.75 -3.04 -10.17
N ASP A 30 -15.13 -3.58 -9.02
CA ASP A 30 -16.13 -3.02 -8.13
C ASP A 30 -15.61 -1.62 -7.76
N SER A 31 -16.05 -0.61 -8.52
CA SER A 31 -15.48 0.74 -8.46
C SER A 31 -15.87 1.45 -7.17
N SER A 32 -16.65 0.75 -6.34
CA SER A 32 -17.16 1.16 -5.04
C SER A 32 -16.25 0.69 -3.90
N ARG A 33 -15.35 -0.27 -4.15
CA ARG A 33 -14.43 -0.76 -3.12
C ARG A 33 -13.22 0.17 -3.03
N VAL A 34 -13.12 0.86 -1.89
CA VAL A 34 -11.93 1.65 -1.54
C VAL A 34 -10.72 0.72 -1.43
N GLU A 35 -9.71 0.99 -2.25
CA GLU A 35 -8.41 0.33 -2.21
C GLU A 35 -7.53 1.09 -1.22
N ILE A 36 -7.00 0.41 -0.21
CA ILE A 36 -6.13 1.02 0.80
C ILE A 36 -4.77 0.34 0.75
N PHE A 37 -3.72 1.14 0.78
CA PHE A 37 -2.36 0.66 0.94
C PHE A 37 -1.79 1.14 2.27
N GLN A 38 -1.10 0.25 2.97
CA GLN A 38 -0.38 0.55 4.20
C GLN A 38 1.08 0.16 4.03
N MET A 39 1.96 1.06 4.41
CA MET A 39 3.39 0.79 4.54
C MET A 39 3.88 1.47 5.82
N LEU A 40 4.45 0.67 6.72
CA LEU A 40 4.90 1.15 8.03
C LEU A 40 3.74 1.87 8.77
N GLY A 41 4.00 3.05 9.33
CA GLY A 41 3.00 3.89 10.01
C GLY A 41 2.08 4.69 9.08
N TRP A 42 2.19 4.53 7.76
CA TRP A 42 1.46 5.34 6.78
C TRP A 42 0.37 4.53 6.08
N ARG A 43 -0.77 5.20 5.81
CA ARG A 43 -1.89 4.62 5.06
C ARG A 43 -2.43 5.61 4.03
N TRP A 44 -2.72 5.10 2.84
CA TRP A 44 -3.26 5.86 1.71
C TRP A 44 -4.51 5.21 1.12
N ASP A 45 -5.43 6.06 0.65
CA ASP A 45 -6.54 5.70 -0.22
C ASP A 45 -6.05 5.67 -1.68
N ILE A 46 -5.84 4.46 -2.19
CA ILE A 46 -5.37 4.21 -3.55
C ILE A 46 -6.46 4.50 -4.56
N THR A 47 -7.74 4.37 -4.20
CA THR A 47 -8.83 4.76 -5.08
C THR A 47 -8.81 6.27 -5.33
N ALA A 48 -8.60 7.07 -4.28
CA ALA A 48 -8.43 8.53 -4.40
C ALA A 48 -7.17 8.88 -5.21
N ALA A 49 -6.04 8.22 -4.95
CA ALA A 49 -4.79 8.44 -5.69
C ALA A 49 -4.95 8.15 -7.20
N LYS A 50 -5.62 7.05 -7.56
CA LYS A 50 -5.95 6.70 -8.96
C LYS A 50 -6.86 7.75 -9.61
N GLN A 51 -7.83 8.29 -8.87
CA GLN A 51 -8.70 9.36 -9.38
C GLN A 51 -7.93 10.66 -9.64
N ILE A 52 -7.07 11.08 -8.71
CA ILE A 52 -6.24 12.29 -8.84
C ILE A 52 -5.31 12.21 -10.06
N THR A 53 -4.78 11.01 -10.32
CA THR A 53 -3.83 10.74 -11.40
C THR A 53 -4.47 10.31 -12.72
N GLN A 54 -5.80 10.16 -12.75
CA GLN A 54 -6.51 9.66 -13.92
C GLN A 54 -6.27 10.55 -15.15
N GLY A 55 -5.80 9.94 -16.24
CA GLY A 55 -5.54 10.64 -17.50
C GLY A 55 -4.25 11.47 -17.53
N ARG A 56 -3.43 11.44 -16.47
CA ARG A 56 -2.13 12.11 -16.48
C ARG A 56 -1.12 11.34 -17.32
N VAL A 57 -0.24 12.10 -17.99
CA VAL A 57 0.94 11.55 -18.64
C VAL A 57 1.98 11.23 -17.55
N PRO A 58 2.57 10.02 -17.53
CA PRO A 58 3.57 9.68 -16.53
C PRO A 58 4.90 10.39 -16.79
N GLU A 59 5.23 11.33 -15.92
CA GLU A 59 6.45 12.14 -15.95
C GLU A 59 7.63 11.46 -15.25
N GLY A 60 7.35 10.51 -14.34
CA GLY A 60 8.36 9.80 -13.55
C GLY A 60 8.86 8.52 -14.21
N ARG A 61 10.07 8.10 -13.81
CA ARG A 61 10.65 6.79 -14.09
C ARG A 61 11.15 6.17 -12.80
N ILE A 62 10.84 4.90 -12.61
CA ILE A 62 11.26 4.10 -11.46
C ILE A 62 12.20 3.03 -11.96
N VAL A 63 13.46 3.09 -11.50
CA VAL A 63 14.45 2.02 -11.70
C VAL A 63 14.04 0.84 -10.83
N THR A 64 13.73 -0.29 -11.46
CA THR A 64 13.08 -1.42 -10.79
C THR A 64 13.97 -2.05 -9.73
N GLU A 65 15.28 -2.15 -9.98
CA GLU A 65 16.26 -2.74 -9.07
C GLU A 65 16.36 -2.01 -7.72
N TRP A 66 16.18 -0.69 -7.69
CA TRP A 66 16.25 0.11 -6.45
C TRP A 66 15.13 -0.24 -5.47
N TRP A 67 14.05 -0.83 -5.96
CA TRP A 67 12.89 -1.22 -5.18
C TRP A 67 12.78 -2.73 -4.96
N ALA A 68 13.70 -3.53 -5.51
CA ALA A 68 13.66 -4.98 -5.40
C ALA A 68 13.66 -5.47 -3.94
N GLY A 69 14.47 -4.83 -3.07
CA GLY A 69 14.51 -5.16 -1.64
C GLY A 69 13.18 -4.92 -0.92
N MET A 70 12.41 -3.92 -1.35
CA MET A 70 11.13 -3.54 -0.74
C MET A 70 10.02 -4.54 -1.04
N LEU A 71 10.14 -5.37 -2.09
CA LEU A 71 9.14 -6.39 -2.39
C LEU A 71 8.93 -7.39 -1.24
N ASN A 72 9.96 -7.62 -0.40
CA ASN A 72 9.84 -8.50 0.77
C ASN A 72 8.91 -7.95 1.86
N LEU A 73 8.59 -6.65 1.81
CA LEU A 73 7.69 -5.99 2.75
C LEU A 73 6.25 -5.94 2.25
N ILE A 74 6.00 -6.39 1.02
CA ILE A 74 4.71 -6.28 0.34
C ILE A 74 4.14 -7.67 0.09
N VAL A 75 2.84 -7.83 0.34
CA VAL A 75 2.12 -9.04 -0.07
C VAL A 75 1.90 -8.96 -1.58
N ILE A 76 2.62 -9.80 -2.33
CA ILE A 76 2.49 -9.95 -3.77
C ILE A 76 1.73 -11.24 -4.08
N ASP A 77 0.65 -11.12 -4.84
CA ASP A 77 0.02 -12.26 -5.50
C ASP A 77 0.80 -12.56 -6.80
N PRO A 78 1.51 -13.70 -6.90
CA PRO A 78 2.33 -14.02 -8.07
C PRO A 78 1.49 -14.28 -9.33
N GLU A 79 0.27 -14.83 -9.19
CA GLU A 79 -0.62 -15.08 -10.32
C GLU A 79 -1.14 -13.75 -10.88
N HIS A 80 -1.52 -12.83 -9.98
CA HIS A 80 -1.91 -11.48 -10.38
C HIS A 80 -0.73 -10.73 -11.01
N ALA A 81 0.44 -10.76 -10.38
CA ALA A 81 1.65 -10.12 -10.91
C ALA A 81 2.02 -10.64 -12.30
N ALA A 82 1.81 -11.92 -12.63
CA ALA A 82 2.10 -12.41 -13.98
C ALA A 82 1.25 -11.73 -15.06
N VAL A 83 0.00 -11.35 -14.76
CA VAL A 83 -0.98 -10.86 -15.74
C VAL A 83 -1.15 -9.34 -15.77
N VAL A 84 -0.59 -8.59 -14.82
CA VAL A 84 -0.73 -7.11 -14.83
C VAL A 84 -0.10 -6.47 -16.06
N ASP A 85 -0.71 -5.38 -16.52
CA ASP A 85 -0.22 -4.57 -17.62
C ASP A 85 0.89 -3.61 -17.15
N LEU A 86 2.07 -3.71 -17.77
CA LEU A 86 3.22 -2.84 -17.46
C LEU A 86 3.15 -1.46 -18.15
N SER A 87 2.22 -1.27 -19.10
CA SER A 87 1.99 0.05 -19.71
C SER A 87 1.33 1.03 -18.75
N GLN A 88 0.65 0.50 -17.72
CA GLN A 88 0.03 1.30 -16.66
C GLN A 88 1.12 1.84 -15.72
N PRO A 89 1.15 3.15 -15.46
CA PRO A 89 2.18 3.72 -14.62
C PRO A 89 2.03 3.28 -13.16
N LEU A 90 3.14 3.30 -12.43
CA LEU A 90 3.15 3.24 -10.97
C LEU A 90 2.64 4.56 -10.39
N ILE A 91 2.12 4.54 -9.16
CA ILE A 91 1.80 5.77 -8.43
C ILE A 91 2.78 5.91 -7.27
N VAL A 92 3.44 7.05 -7.21
CA VAL A 92 4.45 7.39 -6.21
C VAL A 92 3.96 8.59 -5.41
N ALA A 93 4.06 8.53 -4.09
CA ALA A 93 3.66 9.60 -3.20
C ALA A 93 4.87 10.44 -2.78
N THR A 94 4.79 11.78 -2.81
CA THR A 94 5.85 12.64 -2.25
C THR A 94 5.57 12.91 -0.78
N VAL A 95 6.32 12.28 0.10
CA VAL A 95 6.16 12.38 1.56
C VAL A 95 7.28 13.27 2.15
N PRO A 96 6.97 14.41 2.80
CA PRO A 96 7.96 15.41 3.23
C PRO A 96 9.14 14.85 4.06
N THR A 97 8.90 13.85 4.92
CA THR A 97 9.93 13.19 5.75
C THR A 97 10.15 11.71 5.40
N GLY A 98 9.34 11.17 4.48
CA GLY A 98 9.29 9.73 4.14
C GLY A 98 9.84 9.42 2.74
N GLY A 99 10.33 10.41 2.01
CA GLY A 99 10.84 10.25 0.66
C GLY A 99 9.71 10.06 -0.36
N MET A 100 9.92 9.14 -1.32
CA MET A 100 9.00 8.91 -2.44
C MET A 100 8.51 7.45 -2.52
N PRO A 101 7.69 6.97 -1.57
CA PRO A 101 7.19 5.59 -1.60
C PRO A 101 6.27 5.32 -2.81
N ILE A 102 6.38 4.10 -3.35
CA ILE A 102 5.39 3.57 -4.30
C ILE A 102 4.14 3.18 -3.51
N ILE A 103 2.99 3.76 -3.85
CA ILE A 103 1.71 3.48 -3.17
C ILE A 103 0.81 2.56 -4.01
N ASP A 104 0.97 2.54 -5.34
CA ASP A 104 0.28 1.61 -6.24
C ASP A 104 1.22 1.04 -7.31
N GLY A 105 1.00 -0.24 -7.66
CA GLY A 105 1.72 -0.91 -8.73
C GLY A 105 2.84 -1.86 -8.28
N TRP A 106 2.87 -2.28 -7.03
CA TRP A 106 3.83 -3.28 -6.52
C TRP A 106 3.82 -4.60 -7.31
N HIS A 107 2.65 -5.07 -7.76
CA HIS A 107 2.54 -6.22 -8.65
C HIS A 107 3.18 -5.97 -10.03
N ARG A 108 3.08 -4.74 -10.56
CA ARG A 108 3.73 -4.34 -11.83
C ARG A 108 5.25 -4.29 -11.66
N LEU A 109 5.73 -3.75 -10.54
CA LEU A 109 7.15 -3.77 -10.20
C LEU A 109 7.69 -5.21 -10.08
N CYS A 110 6.96 -6.10 -9.39
CA CYS A 110 7.35 -7.50 -9.27
C CYS A 110 7.43 -8.20 -10.63
N LYS A 111 6.43 -7.99 -11.50
CA LYS A 111 6.46 -8.50 -12.87
C LYS A 111 7.65 -7.97 -13.65
N ALA A 112 7.90 -6.66 -13.59
CA ALA A 112 9.00 -6.01 -14.30
C ALA A 112 10.36 -6.58 -13.88
N LEU A 113 10.59 -6.77 -12.57
CA LEU A 113 11.79 -7.44 -12.06
C LEU A 113 11.90 -8.90 -12.54
N THR A 114 10.78 -9.62 -12.59
CA THR A 114 10.76 -11.03 -13.03
C THR A 114 11.16 -11.19 -14.49
N ILE A 115 10.78 -10.24 -15.36
CA ILE A 115 11.06 -10.30 -16.81
C ILE A 115 12.25 -9.42 -17.24
N GLY A 116 12.94 -8.76 -16.30
CA GLY A 116 14.13 -7.94 -16.57
C GLY A 116 13.85 -6.57 -17.19
N VAL A 117 12.71 -5.93 -16.87
CA VAL A 117 12.44 -4.54 -17.26
C VAL A 117 13.14 -3.61 -16.27
N GLU A 118 14.05 -2.78 -16.78
CA GLU A 118 14.91 -1.88 -15.99
C GLU A 118 14.14 -0.70 -15.40
N GLU A 119 13.17 -0.16 -16.14
CA GLU A 119 12.45 1.05 -15.74
C GLU A 119 10.94 0.93 -15.97
N LEU A 120 10.17 1.47 -15.04
CA LEU A 120 8.72 1.64 -15.18
C LEU A 120 8.32 3.10 -15.15
N SER A 121 7.32 3.43 -15.97
CA SER A 121 6.66 4.74 -15.94
C SER A 121 5.97 4.95 -14.59
N ALA A 122 6.03 6.16 -14.06
CA ALA A 122 5.36 6.52 -12.82
C ALA A 122 4.68 7.89 -12.91
N VAL A 123 3.57 8.04 -12.20
CA VAL A 123 2.98 9.33 -11.88
C VAL A 123 3.36 9.66 -10.44
N VAL A 124 3.99 10.80 -10.25
CA VAL A 124 4.41 11.29 -8.93
C VAL A 124 3.34 12.25 -8.43
N LEU A 125 2.73 11.92 -7.29
CA LEU A 125 1.84 12.81 -6.57
C LEU A 125 2.66 13.93 -5.94
N THR A 126 2.15 15.16 -6.04
CA THR A 126 2.68 16.28 -5.24
C THR A 126 2.41 16.05 -3.76
N ALA A 127 3.07 16.80 -2.88
CA ALA A 127 2.83 16.72 -1.43
C ALA A 127 1.38 17.09 -1.04
N GLU A 128 0.71 17.95 -1.82
CA GLU A 128 -0.70 18.29 -1.61
C GLU A 128 -1.63 17.13 -2.00
N GLU A 129 -1.34 16.49 -3.13
CA GLU A 129 -2.10 15.34 -3.63
C GLU A 129 -1.92 14.10 -2.75
N GLU A 130 -0.70 13.86 -2.29
CA GLU A 130 -0.40 12.84 -1.29
C GLU A 130 -1.25 13.08 -0.05
N ARG A 131 -1.26 14.31 0.48
CA ARG A 131 -2.05 14.66 1.65
C ARG A 131 -3.55 14.46 1.43
N ALA A 132 -4.05 14.69 0.21
CA ALA A 132 -5.45 14.48 -0.14
C ALA A 132 -5.85 12.99 -0.17
N CYS A 133 -4.91 12.09 -0.47
CA CYS A 133 -5.16 10.63 -0.42
C CYS A 133 -4.69 9.96 0.87
N ARG A 134 -3.98 10.67 1.76
CA ARG A 134 -3.47 10.11 3.01
C ARG A 134 -4.59 9.92 4.03
N ILE A 135 -4.67 8.71 4.58
CA ILE A 135 -5.59 8.35 5.65
C ILE A 135 -4.96 8.64 7.02
N CYS A 136 -3.71 8.22 7.23
CA CYS A 136 -2.95 8.50 8.47
C CYS A 136 -1.43 8.33 8.26
N GLY A 137 -0.65 8.83 9.22
CA GLY A 137 0.82 8.78 9.24
C GLY A 137 1.48 10.13 8.93
N GLY A 138 2.70 10.35 9.43
CA GLY A 138 3.45 11.60 9.21
C GLY A 138 3.06 12.76 10.09
N GLU A 139 2.46 12.47 11.24
CA GLU A 139 2.32 13.42 12.33
C GLU A 139 3.74 13.63 12.89
N GLU A 140 4.22 14.88 12.89
CA GLU A 140 5.38 15.20 13.73
C GLU A 140 4.92 14.99 15.18
N PRO A 141 5.73 14.32 16.03
CA PRO A 141 5.42 14.29 17.45
C PRO A 141 5.22 15.74 17.90
N ALA A 142 4.12 16.00 18.61
CA ALA A 142 3.89 17.32 19.15
C ALA A 142 5.14 17.69 19.98
N GLU A 143 5.64 18.92 19.83
CA GLU A 143 6.84 19.40 20.55
C GLU A 143 6.70 19.23 22.09
N GLU A 144 5.47 19.03 22.57
CA GLU A 144 5.13 18.75 23.97
C GLU A 144 5.62 17.37 24.47
N ASP A 145 5.79 16.36 23.60
CA ASP A 145 6.24 15.02 24.01
C ASP A 145 7.78 14.89 24.13
N LEU A 146 8.54 15.86 23.60
CA LEU A 146 10.01 15.87 23.66
C LEU A 146 10.55 16.50 24.94
N ALA A 147 9.74 17.27 25.66
CA ALA A 147 10.13 17.95 26.90
C ALA A 147 10.29 17.01 28.11
N ASP A 148 9.77 15.78 28.03
CA ASP A 148 9.84 14.80 29.12
C ASP A 148 11.14 13.96 29.12
N ILE A 149 11.93 14.00 28.04
CA ILE A 149 13.17 13.20 27.93
C ILE A 149 14.39 13.93 28.50
N GLU A 150 14.41 15.27 28.53
CA GLU A 150 15.57 16.05 28.99
C GLU A 150 15.69 16.21 30.52
N ASN A 151 14.77 15.64 31.32
CA ASN A 151 14.75 15.80 32.79
C ASN A 151 15.19 14.55 33.59
N LEU A 152 15.90 13.59 32.98
CA LEU A 152 16.28 12.32 33.66
C LEU A 152 17.76 12.22 34.10
N ASP A 153 18.55 13.30 34.04
CA ASP A 153 19.99 13.28 34.38
C ASP A 153 20.40 14.32 35.45
N GLU A 154 19.77 14.33 36.63
CA GLU A 154 20.24 15.16 37.77
C GLU A 154 20.27 14.45 39.16
N ASP A 155 20.30 13.11 39.25
CA ASP A 155 20.25 12.38 40.54
C ASP A 155 21.41 11.38 40.82
N ALA A 156 22.62 11.55 40.27
CA ALA A 156 23.69 10.54 40.43
C ALA A 156 25.07 11.02 40.94
N GLU A 157 25.22 12.22 41.50
CA GLU A 157 26.52 12.71 42.02
C GLU A 157 26.45 13.22 43.48
N GLU A 158 25.72 12.55 44.37
CA GLU A 158 25.80 12.86 45.81
C GLU A 158 25.75 11.61 46.71
N ASN A 159 26.65 10.65 46.49
CA ASN A 159 26.90 9.63 47.51
C ASN A 159 28.30 8.98 47.42
N MET A 160 29.38 9.76 47.52
CA MET A 160 30.72 9.16 47.65
C MET A 160 31.81 10.06 48.25
N VAL A 161 31.60 10.74 49.38
CA VAL A 161 32.72 11.20 50.22
C VAL A 161 32.28 11.27 51.69
N GLU A 162 32.74 10.34 52.52
CA GLU A 162 33.29 10.55 53.88
C GLU A 162 33.35 9.20 54.61
N GLY A 163 34.53 8.58 54.55
CA GLY A 163 34.85 7.39 55.32
C GLY A 163 36.37 7.20 55.35
N ASP A 164 36.91 7.21 56.56
CA ASP A 164 38.29 6.87 56.95
C ASP A 164 39.36 7.98 56.89
N GLU A 165 39.33 8.87 57.89
CA GLU A 165 40.56 9.24 58.60
C GLU A 165 40.29 9.26 60.12
N GLU A 166 41.19 8.63 60.88
CA GLU A 166 41.50 8.78 62.32
C GLU A 166 41.66 7.42 63.03
N ASN A 167 42.80 6.74 62.81
CA ASN A 167 43.35 5.78 63.77
C ASN A 167 44.83 6.06 64.01
N LEU A 168 45.10 6.95 64.97
CA LEU A 168 46.41 7.19 65.57
C LEU A 168 46.31 7.10 67.10
N VAL A 169 46.51 5.90 67.63
CA VAL A 169 46.98 5.68 69.00
C VAL A 169 47.99 4.53 68.88
N GLY A 170 49.31 4.76 68.97
CA GLY A 170 50.00 5.14 70.18
C GLY A 170 50.75 3.90 70.71
N SER A 171 52.03 3.77 70.39
CA SER A 171 52.93 2.78 70.99
C SER A 171 54.31 3.39 71.15
N ALA A 172 54.62 3.75 72.39
CA ALA A 172 55.96 3.85 72.96
C ALA A 172 55.84 3.54 74.46
#